data_AF-A0A519RFL8-F1
#
_entry.id   AF-A0A519RFL8-F1
#
_cell.length_a   1.000
_cell.length_b   1.000
_cell.length_c   1.000
_cell.angle_alpha   90.00
_cell.angle_beta   90.00
_cell.angle_gamma   90.00
#
_symmetry.space_group_name_H-M   'P 1'
#
loop_
_entity.id
_entity.type
_entity.pdbx_description
1 polymer ?
#
loop_
_entity_poly.entity_id
_entity_poly.type
_entity_poly.pdbx_seq_one_letter_code
_entity_poly.pdbx_strand_id
1 'polypeptide(L)' 'MSTSRRSFLSKAAIAAAVAPLAPLASFGTGLEDAIEKTPMSSPPSDLKITDVKCAYSGGGLFVKIMTNQGLVGWG' A
#
# COMPACT_ATOMS: atom_id res chain seq x y z
N MET A 1 -37.69 13.21 26.57
CA MET A 1 -36.97 12.00 26.10
C MET A 1 -37.17 10.92 27.16
N SER A 2 -38.12 9.99 26.99
CA SER A 2 -38.41 8.99 28.03
C SER A 2 -37.37 7.87 27.98
N THR A 3 -36.47 7.86 28.96
CA THR A 3 -35.41 6.88 29.09
C THR A 3 -35.99 5.58 29.68
N SER A 4 -36.44 4.68 28.80
CA SER A 4 -37.01 3.38 29.18
C SER A 4 -35.92 2.30 29.34
N ARG A 5 -36.05 1.44 30.36
CA ARG A 5 -35.19 0.24 30.55
C ARG A 5 -35.12 -0.64 29.30
N ARG A 6 -36.22 -0.72 28.54
CA ARG A 6 -36.28 -1.45 27.27
C ARG A 6 -35.38 -0.81 26.21
N SER A 7 -35.37 0.53 26.13
CA SER A 7 -34.49 1.27 25.22
C SER A 7 -33.01 1.03 25.55
N PHE A 8 -32.64 0.95 26.83
CA PHE A 8 -31.28 0.60 27.24
C PHE A 8 -30.90 -0.82 26.84
N LEU A 9 -31.75 -1.80 27.14
CA LEU A 9 -31.49 -3.21 26.79
C LEU A 9 -31.37 -3.39 25.28
N SER A 10 -32.23 -2.74 24.50
CA SER A 10 -32.15 -2.77 23.04
C SER A 10 -30.86 -2.15 22.50
N LYS A 11 -30.43 -1.00 23.02
CA LYS A 11 -29.14 -0.39 22.61
C LYS A 11 -27.94 -1.23 23.02
N ALA A 12 -27.95 -1.81 24.22
CA ALA A 12 -26.89 -2.68 24.71
C ALA A 12 -26.78 -3.97 23.88
N ALA A 13 -27.92 -4.58 23.51
CA ALA A 13 -27.94 -5.75 22.64
C ALA A 13 -27.36 -5.47 21.26
N ILE A 14 -27.67 -4.31 20.67
CA ILE A 14 -27.08 -3.88 19.39
C ILE A 14 -25.57 -3.65 19.54
N ALA A 15 -25.15 -2.92 20.57
CA ALA A 15 -23.73 -2.67 20.81
C ALA A 15 -22.94 -3.98 21.01
N ALA A 16 -23.50 -4.93 21.77
CA ALA A 16 -22.89 -6.25 21.98
C ALA A 16 -22.82 -7.08 20.69
N ALA A 17 -23.81 -6.97 19.80
CA ALA A 17 -23.82 -7.68 18.52
C ALA A 17 -22.77 -7.12 17.53
N VAL A 18 -22.46 -5.81 17.60
CA VAL A 18 -21.50 -5.16 16.69
C VAL A 18 -20.08 -5.12 17.28
N ALA A 19 -19.90 -5.29 18.59
CA ALA A 19 -18.59 -5.30 19.24
C ALA A 19 -17.55 -6.27 18.61
N PRO A 20 -17.92 -7.50 18.17
CA PRO A 20 -16.97 -8.40 17.49
C PRO A 20 -16.48 -7.88 16.14
N LEU A 21 -17.21 -6.95 15.51
CA LEU A 21 -16.85 -6.31 14.24
C LEU A 21 -16.01 -5.04 14.46
N ALA A 22 -15.85 -4.56 15.69
CA ALA A 22 -15.04 -3.38 15.99
C ALA A 22 -13.59 -3.45 15.45
N PRO A 23 -12.89 -4.60 15.46
CA PRO A 23 -11.55 -4.72 14.87
C PRO A 23 -11.52 -4.56 13.34
N LEU A 24 -12.66 -4.79 12.65
CA LEU A 24 -12.76 -4.59 11.19
C LEU A 24 -12.87 -3.11 10.82
N ALA A 25 -13.28 -2.24 11.75
CA ALA A 25 -13.36 -0.80 11.52
C ALA A 25 -11.97 -0.16 11.30
N SER A 26 -10.91 -0.79 11.82
CA SER A 26 -9.51 -0.39 11.62
C SER A 26 -8.74 -1.34 10.70
N PHE A 27 -9.43 -2.25 9.99
CA PHE A 27 -8.75 -3.14 9.05
C PHE A 27 -8.22 -2.31 7.87
N GLY A 28 -6.90 -2.37 7.64
CA GLY A 28 -6.24 -1.61 6.57
C GLY A 28 -5.56 -0.31 7.03
N THR A 29 -6.00 0.30 8.13
CA THR A 29 -5.41 1.58 8.60
C THR A 29 -3.93 1.44 8.95
N GLY A 30 -3.49 0.28 9.44
CA GLY A 30 -2.07 0.01 9.69
C GLY A 30 -1.20 0.01 8.44
N LEU A 31 -1.75 -0.38 7.28
CA LEU A 31 -1.05 -0.32 5.99
C LEU A 31 -1.01 1.11 5.47
N GLU A 32 -2.13 1.84 5.55
CA GLU A 32 -2.22 3.26 5.18
C GLU A 32 -1.22 4.09 6.01
N ASP A 33 -1.24 3.93 7.33
CA ASP A 33 -0.29 4.55 8.25
C ASP A 33 1.17 4.22 7.91
N ALA A 34 1.46 2.98 7.53
CA ALA A 34 2.82 2.56 7.19
C ALA A 34 3.31 3.21 5.89
N ILE A 35 2.43 3.33 4.89
CA ILE A 35 2.73 4.04 3.64
C ILE A 35 2.98 5.53 3.93
N GLU A 36 2.13 6.17 4.73
CA GLU A 36 2.29 7.59 5.09
C GLU A 36 3.54 7.86 5.93
N LYS A 37 3.87 6.98 6.88
CA LYS A 37 5.03 7.12 7.76
C LYS A 37 6.34 6.67 7.11
N THR A 38 6.29 6.06 5.92
CA THR A 38 7.50 5.64 5.21
C THR A 38 8.32 6.88 4.84
N PRO A 39 9.53 7.05 5.39
CA PRO A 39 10.35 8.21 5.08
C PRO A 39 10.72 8.18 3.59
N MET A 40 10.15 9.11 2.83
CA MET A 40 10.48 9.37 1.42
C MET A 40 11.82 10.11 1.33
N SER A 41 12.88 9.58 1.94
CA SER A 41 14.23 10.17 1.93
C SER A 41 14.79 10.22 0.50
N SER A 42 14.41 9.23 -0.31
CA SER A 42 14.48 9.26 -1.77
C SER A 42 13.05 9.19 -2.28
N PRO A 43 12.35 10.32 -2.53
CA PRO A 43 11.14 10.22 -3.35
C PRO A 43 11.57 9.44 -4.60
N PRO A 44 10.85 8.39 -5.01
CA PRO A 44 11.20 7.68 -6.22
C PRO A 44 11.30 8.77 -7.29
N SER A 45 12.51 8.96 -7.83
CA SER A 45 12.65 9.79 -9.01
C SER A 45 11.63 9.25 -10.00
N ASP A 46 11.00 10.11 -10.79
CA ASP A 46 10.14 9.64 -11.90
C ASP A 46 11.06 9.00 -12.96
N LEU A 47 11.67 7.88 -12.59
CA LEU A 47 12.67 7.11 -13.29
C LEU A 47 12.04 5.74 -13.52
N LYS A 48 11.42 5.62 -14.67
CA LYS A 48 10.73 4.44 -15.15
C LYS A 48 11.57 3.80 -16.22
N ILE A 49 11.71 2.47 -16.17
CA ILE A 49 12.30 1.70 -17.26
C ILE A 49 11.37 1.80 -18.46
N THR A 50 11.90 2.27 -19.60
CA THR A 50 11.16 2.42 -20.86
C THR A 50 11.48 1.32 -21.86
N ASP A 51 12.69 0.75 -21.81
CA ASP A 51 13.10 -0.31 -22.72
C ASP A 51 14.20 -1.18 -22.10
N VAL A 52 14.24 -2.45 -22.52
CA VAL A 52 15.29 -3.41 -22.15
C VAL A 52 15.72 -4.15 -23.42
N LYS A 53 17.01 -4.06 -23.74
CA LYS A 53 17.61 -4.76 -24.89
C LYS A 53 18.68 -5.72 -24.43
N CYS A 54 18.65 -6.92 -24.97
CA CYS A 54 19.63 -7.96 -24.68
C CYS A 54 20.43 -8.29 -25.94
N ALA A 55 21.73 -8.47 -25.79
CA ALA A 55 22.61 -8.95 -26.84
C ALA A 55 23.53 -10.03 -26.30
N TYR A 56 23.66 -11.14 -27.03
CA TYR A 56 24.65 -12.16 -26.71
C TYR A 56 25.84 -11.99 -27.65
N SER A 57 27.03 -11.71 -27.10
CA SER A 57 28.24 -11.46 -27.87
C SER A 57 29.48 -11.87 -27.07
N GLY A 58 30.53 -12.35 -27.74
CA GLY A 58 31.80 -12.71 -27.08
C GLY A 58 31.68 -13.78 -25.99
N GLY A 59 30.62 -14.61 -26.02
CA GLY A 59 30.35 -15.63 -25.00
C GLY A 59 29.58 -15.12 -23.76
N GLY A 60 29.14 -13.87 -23.75
CA GLY A 60 28.40 -13.26 -22.64
C GLY A 60 27.07 -12.64 -23.07
N LEU A 61 26.14 -12.55 -22.12
CA LEU A 61 24.89 -11.79 -22.25
C LEU A 61 25.12 -10.36 -21.76
N PHE A 62 24.74 -9.38 -22.57
CA PHE A 62 24.74 -7.97 -22.21
C PHE A 62 23.31 -7.45 -22.20
N VAL A 63 22.96 -6.72 -21.15
CA VAL A 63 21.65 -6.12 -20.93
C VAL A 63 21.80 -4.61 -20.91
N LYS A 64 21.05 -3.94 -21.77
CA LYS A 64 20.91 -2.49 -21.83
C LYS A 64 19.53 -2.11 -21.32
N ILE A 65 19.47 -1.28 -20.28
CA ILE A 65 18.22 -0.76 -19.70
C ILE A 65 18.14 0.73 -20.01
N MET A 66 17.00 1.20 -20.54
CA MET A 66 16.74 2.61 -20.84
C MET A 66 15.63 3.13 -19.95
N THR A 67 15.67 4.43 -19.62
CA THR A 67 14.64 5.06 -18.78
C THR A 67 13.96 6.26 -19.44
N ASN A 68 12.85 6.71 -18.87
CA ASN A 68 12.10 7.90 -19.32
C ASN A 68 12.86 9.22 -19.18
N GLN A 69 13.95 9.24 -18.41
CA GLN A 69 14.83 10.40 -18.25
C GLN A 69 16.04 10.37 -19.20
N GLY A 70 16.10 9.40 -20.12
CA GLY A 70 17.22 9.25 -21.05
C GLY A 70 18.48 8.62 -20.43
N LEU A 71 18.38 8.03 -19.23
CA LEU A 71 19.49 7.29 -18.63
C LEU A 71 19.61 5.89 -19.23
N VAL A 72 20.83 5.38 -19.26
CA VAL A 72 21.15 4.03 -19.77
C VAL A 72 22.04 3.29 -18.78
N GLY A 73 21.58 2.11 -18.37
CA GLY A 73 22.38 1.13 -17.61
C GLY A 73 22.83 -0.02 -18.48
N TRP A 74 24.05 -0.53 -18.22
CA TRP A 74 24.63 -1.70 -18.89
C TRP A 74 25.03 -2.74 -17.85
N GLY A 75 24.79 -4.02 -18.12
CA GLY A 75 25.15 -5.14 -17.25
C GLY A 75 25.25 -6.45 -17.99
#